data_AF-A0A3C0DSP0-F1
#
_entry.id   AF-A0A3C0DSP0-F1
#
_cell.length_a   1.000
_cell.length_b   1.000
_cell.length_c   1.000
_cell.angle_alpha   90.00
_cell.angle_beta   90.00
_cell.angle_gamma   90.00
#
_symmetry.space_group_name_H-M   'P 1'
#
loop_
_entity.id
_entity.type
_entity.pdbx_description
1 polymer ?
#
loop_
_entity_poly.entity_id
_entity_poly.type
_entity_poly.pdbx_seq_one_letter_code
_entity_poly.pdbx_strand_id
1 'polypeptide(L)'
;MDFSHVWMLSCPSSRCGAFLMGQNKKERVQRPRRPKPVSSQRASSDPMPGWLKPDGALAAGESFFRPIDWLAFGITTLVTLIGYCLTISPDLTLEDCGELAVGSMYAGVPHPPGYPVWTLYTWLFTKLVPISNIAFRVALSSAFAAALSSGLLALLTCRASARLVHSMEWLGGVEERLTNRITLVGGCVAGLMLGFSGFMWSQAVIVEVYTLSVFSLMGVLCCLYRWTQDTTRMRYLYWTFFWFGICLCNHQTLIVAAMGIETVILFAHPRLGRNFFTVNALVYLLVLVAMVVGATELFSQNAPMQVLFHMLGVSFIAITGLMWVVTITQDGGWGGFNPVREIRDSLKVI
;
A
#
# COMPACT_ATOMS: atom_id res chain seq x y z
N MET A 1 -41.17 -22.43 29.94
CA MET A 1 -42.51 -23.01 30.15
C MET A 1 -43.51 -22.05 29.52
N ASP A 2 -43.81 -22.34 28.26
CA ASP A 2 -45.14 -22.40 27.65
C ASP A 2 -46.33 -21.59 28.20
N PHE A 3 -46.96 -20.91 27.22
CA PHE A 3 -48.40 -20.84 26.92
C PHE A 3 -49.32 -20.16 27.96
N SER A 4 -50.45 -19.51 27.66
CA SER A 4 -51.26 -19.23 26.45
C SER A 4 -52.53 -18.48 26.92
N HIS A 5 -53.41 -18.10 25.98
CA HIS A 5 -54.82 -17.66 26.10
C HIS A 5 -55.05 -16.14 26.30
N VAL A 6 -55.56 -15.36 25.33
CA VAL A 6 -56.83 -15.41 24.55
C VAL A 6 -58.06 -15.26 25.44
N TRP A 7 -58.84 -14.20 25.24
CA TRP A 7 -60.33 -14.11 25.14
C TRP A 7 -60.65 -12.65 24.77
N MET A 8 -60.96 -12.30 23.51
CA MET A 8 -62.27 -12.31 22.83
C MET A 8 -63.29 -11.39 23.51
N LEU A 9 -63.90 -10.45 22.78
CA LEU A 9 -65.31 -10.02 22.93
C LEU A 9 -65.73 -9.09 21.75
N SER A 10 -66.54 -9.66 20.85
CA SER A 10 -67.85 -9.13 20.39
C SER A 10 -67.97 -7.94 19.41
N CYS A 11 -68.41 -8.30 18.19
CA CYS A 11 -69.21 -7.54 17.21
C CYS A 11 -70.70 -7.46 17.66
N PRO A 12 -71.69 -6.95 16.88
CA PRO A 12 -71.79 -5.81 15.93
C PRO A 12 -73.11 -4.98 16.13
N SER A 13 -73.39 -3.96 15.28
CA SER A 13 -74.62 -3.95 14.44
C SER A 13 -74.87 -2.66 13.61
N SER A 14 -75.36 -2.91 12.39
CA SER A 14 -76.20 -2.05 11.53
C SER A 14 -75.51 -0.87 10.81
N ARG A 15 -75.77 -0.58 9.52
CA ARG A 15 -77.01 -0.69 8.75
C ARG A 15 -76.78 -1.03 7.28
N CYS A 16 -77.79 -1.71 6.76
CA CYS A 16 -78.03 -2.09 5.38
C CYS A 16 -78.55 -0.91 4.55
N GLY A 17 -78.24 -0.87 3.24
CA GLY A 17 -78.76 0.14 2.33
C GLY A 17 -78.52 -0.16 0.86
N ALA A 18 -79.53 -0.76 0.24
CA ALA A 18 -79.92 -0.71 -1.17
C ALA A 18 -79.07 -1.41 -2.25
N PHE A 19 -79.73 -2.41 -2.80
CA PHE A 19 -79.43 -3.28 -3.93
C PHE A 19 -79.84 -2.60 -5.25
N LEU A 20 -78.96 -2.53 -6.25
CA LEU A 20 -79.37 -2.39 -7.66
C LEU A 20 -78.42 -3.19 -8.57
N MET A 21 -79.04 -4.07 -9.36
CA MET A 21 -78.49 -5.10 -10.22
C MET A 21 -77.76 -4.53 -11.46
N GLY A 22 -76.63 -5.13 -11.83
CA GLY A 22 -75.90 -4.83 -13.06
C GLY A 22 -75.00 -5.99 -13.53
N GLN A 23 -75.62 -6.97 -14.17
CA GLN A 23 -75.11 -7.98 -15.12
C GLN A 23 -73.59 -8.34 -15.18
N ASN A 24 -73.30 -9.58 -14.75
CA ASN A 24 -72.34 -10.57 -15.26
C ASN A 24 -71.22 -10.12 -16.24
N LYS A 25 -69.97 -10.13 -15.77
CA LYS A 25 -68.78 -10.40 -16.58
C LYS A 25 -67.94 -11.51 -15.94
N LYS A 26 -67.70 -12.56 -16.73
CA LYS A 26 -66.96 -13.79 -16.39
C LYS A 26 -65.58 -13.48 -15.80
N GLU A 27 -65.32 -13.92 -14.57
CA GLU A 27 -63.98 -13.97 -13.98
C GLU A 27 -63.12 -15.00 -14.72
N ARG A 28 -62.04 -14.53 -15.33
CA ARG A 28 -61.04 -15.37 -15.99
C ARG A 28 -59.93 -15.66 -14.97
N VAL A 29 -59.88 -16.89 -14.47
CA VAL A 29 -58.82 -17.41 -13.59
C VAL A 29 -57.44 -17.21 -14.27
N GLN A 30 -56.62 -16.30 -13.74
CA GLN A 30 -55.22 -16.14 -14.15
C GLN A 30 -54.37 -17.21 -13.47
N ARG A 31 -53.79 -18.12 -14.27
CA ARG A 31 -52.78 -19.08 -13.80
C ARG A 31 -51.49 -18.32 -13.42
N PRO A 32 -50.78 -18.72 -12.34
CA PRO A 32 -49.52 -18.09 -11.95
C PRO A 32 -48.45 -18.25 -13.03
N ARG A 33 -47.83 -17.14 -13.44
CA ARG A 33 -46.70 -17.12 -14.37
C ARG A 33 -45.49 -17.81 -13.72
N ARG A 34 -44.90 -18.79 -14.41
CA ARG A 34 -43.60 -19.37 -14.03
C ARG A 34 -42.55 -18.24 -13.93
N PRO A 35 -41.70 -18.22 -12.89
CA PRO A 35 -40.61 -17.25 -12.82
C PRO A 35 -39.69 -17.44 -14.02
N LYS A 36 -39.30 -16.33 -14.66
CA LYS A 36 -38.29 -16.34 -15.73
C LYS A 36 -36.99 -16.93 -15.18
N PRO A 37 -36.28 -17.78 -15.94
CA PRO A 37 -34.98 -18.26 -15.53
C PRO A 37 -34.07 -17.04 -15.33
N VAL A 38 -33.47 -16.95 -14.14
CA VAL A 38 -32.41 -15.98 -13.84
C VAL A 38 -31.33 -16.19 -14.88
N SER A 39 -31.06 -15.18 -15.71
CA SER A 39 -29.92 -15.19 -16.61
C SER A 39 -28.70 -15.45 -15.74
N SER A 40 -28.01 -16.57 -15.96
CA SER A 40 -26.72 -16.82 -15.34
C SER A 40 -25.84 -15.61 -15.64
N GLN A 41 -25.50 -14.86 -14.59
CA GLN A 41 -24.41 -13.90 -14.69
C GLN A 41 -23.22 -14.73 -15.16
N ARG A 42 -22.74 -14.46 -16.38
CA ARG A 42 -21.46 -15.00 -16.86
C ARG A 42 -20.46 -14.69 -15.77
N ALA A 43 -19.94 -15.74 -15.12
CA ALA A 43 -18.77 -15.62 -14.26
C ALA A 43 -17.74 -14.82 -15.05
N SER A 44 -17.37 -13.63 -14.54
CA SER A 44 -16.38 -12.82 -15.22
C SER A 44 -15.14 -13.67 -15.41
N SER A 45 -14.69 -13.83 -16.65
CA SER A 45 -13.45 -14.54 -17.01
C SER A 45 -12.18 -13.84 -16.52
N ASP A 46 -12.33 -12.90 -15.61
CA ASP A 46 -11.24 -12.16 -15.00
C ASP A 46 -10.78 -12.96 -13.77
N PRO A 47 -9.60 -13.60 -13.83
CA PRO A 47 -9.06 -14.39 -12.72
C PRO A 47 -8.64 -13.50 -11.54
N MET A 48 -8.66 -12.17 -11.69
CA MET A 48 -8.27 -11.25 -10.64
C MET A 48 -9.30 -11.29 -9.50
N PRO A 49 -8.88 -11.63 -8.27
CA PRO A 49 -9.76 -11.63 -7.11
C PRO A 49 -10.45 -10.27 -6.93
N GLY A 50 -11.70 -10.26 -6.46
CA GLY A 50 -12.47 -9.02 -6.29
C GLY A 50 -11.78 -7.96 -5.44
N TRP A 51 -10.94 -8.35 -4.48
CA TRP A 51 -10.13 -7.47 -3.64
C TRP A 51 -8.98 -6.74 -4.37
N LEU A 52 -8.60 -7.21 -5.56
CA LEU A 52 -7.60 -6.59 -6.44
C LEU A 52 -8.23 -5.71 -7.53
N LYS A 53 -9.56 -5.76 -7.72
CA LYS A 53 -10.22 -4.97 -8.76
C LYS A 53 -10.26 -3.49 -8.36
N PRO A 54 -10.00 -2.55 -9.29
CA PRO A 54 -10.08 -1.13 -9.03
C PRO A 54 -11.49 -0.74 -8.56
N ASP A 55 -11.53 0.01 -7.47
CA ASP A 55 -12.75 0.31 -6.73
C ASP A 55 -13.60 1.34 -7.48
N GLY A 56 -14.82 0.96 -7.88
CA GLY A 56 -15.78 1.87 -8.52
C GLY A 56 -16.16 3.07 -7.65
N ALA A 57 -16.05 2.96 -6.32
CA ALA A 57 -16.30 4.06 -5.39
C ALA A 57 -15.19 5.14 -5.43
N LEU A 58 -13.94 4.76 -5.72
CA LEU A 58 -12.85 5.72 -5.92
C LEU A 58 -12.96 6.46 -7.26
N ALA A 59 -13.53 5.82 -8.28
CA ALA A 59 -13.88 6.46 -9.54
C ALA A 59 -14.96 7.54 -9.36
N ALA A 60 -15.82 7.39 -8.33
CA ALA A 60 -16.84 8.37 -7.94
C ALA A 60 -16.30 9.56 -7.10
N GLY A 61 -15.00 9.59 -6.79
CA GLY A 61 -14.35 10.74 -6.14
C GLY A 61 -14.23 10.67 -4.62
N GLU A 62 -14.55 9.54 -3.99
CA GLU A 62 -14.41 9.37 -2.54
C GLU A 62 -12.94 9.38 -2.08
N SER A 63 -12.71 9.84 -0.85
CA SER A 63 -11.38 9.83 -0.24
C SER A 63 -10.88 8.40 -0.04
N PHE A 64 -9.68 8.11 -0.53
CA PHE A 64 -9.11 6.77 -0.42
C PHE A 64 -8.95 6.31 1.03
N PHE A 65 -8.36 7.16 1.86
CA PHE A 65 -8.23 6.91 3.30
C PHE A 65 -9.45 7.49 4.00
N ARG A 66 -10.08 6.68 4.83
CA ARG A 66 -11.25 7.02 5.64
C ARG A 66 -10.81 7.81 6.88
N PRO A 67 -11.69 8.59 7.51
CA PRO A 67 -11.38 9.27 8.77
C PRO A 67 -10.85 8.35 9.86
N ILE A 68 -11.32 7.10 9.92
CA ILE A 68 -10.85 6.11 10.89
C ILE A 68 -9.42 5.63 10.61
N ASP A 69 -9.00 5.58 9.35
CA ASP A 69 -7.63 5.22 8.98
C ASP A 69 -6.67 6.33 9.44
N TRP A 70 -7.09 7.60 9.31
CA TRP A 70 -6.37 8.77 9.86
C TRP A 70 -6.39 8.83 11.39
N LEU A 71 -7.45 8.35 12.03
CA LEU A 71 -7.49 8.20 13.48
C LEU A 71 -6.45 7.16 13.95
N ALA A 72 -6.36 6.02 13.26
CA ALA A 72 -5.35 5.00 13.53
C ALA A 72 -3.93 5.56 13.37
N PHE A 73 -3.69 6.33 12.30
CA PHE A 73 -2.44 7.07 12.08
C PHE A 73 -2.11 7.98 13.27
N GLY A 74 -3.05 8.86 13.65
CA GLY A 74 -2.83 9.88 14.66
C GLY A 74 -2.57 9.29 16.04
N ILE A 75 -3.38 8.31 16.48
CA ILE A 75 -3.20 7.63 17.76
C ILE A 75 -1.83 6.95 17.82
N THR A 76 -1.49 6.17 16.79
CA THR A 76 -0.24 5.41 16.77
C THR A 76 0.99 6.33 16.73
N THR A 77 0.97 7.35 15.87
CA THR A 77 2.05 8.34 15.77
C THR A 77 2.25 9.05 17.11
N LEU A 78 1.16 9.48 17.75
CA LEU A 78 1.25 10.21 19.01
C LEU A 78 1.79 9.33 20.14
N VAL A 79 1.28 8.10 20.29
CA VAL A 79 1.72 7.18 21.35
C VAL A 79 3.19 6.80 21.17
N THR A 80 3.61 6.47 19.94
CA THR A 80 5.02 6.14 19.66
C THR A 80 5.93 7.34 19.84
N LEU A 81 5.55 8.52 19.33
CA LEU A 81 6.32 9.75 19.51
C LEU A 81 6.50 10.12 20.98
N ILE A 82 5.45 10.02 21.79
CA ILE A 82 5.54 10.25 23.23
C ILE A 82 6.52 9.25 23.86
N GLY A 83 6.38 7.96 23.54
CA GLY A 83 7.29 6.91 24.04
C GLY A 83 8.76 7.20 23.70
N TYR A 84 9.04 7.59 22.45
CA TYR A 84 10.39 7.94 22.02
C TYR A 84 10.90 9.22 22.67
N CYS A 85 10.10 10.29 22.73
CA CYS A 85 10.50 11.54 23.39
C CYS A 85 10.80 11.36 24.88
N LEU A 86 10.14 10.41 25.56
CA LEU A 86 10.42 10.07 26.96
C LEU A 86 11.70 9.25 27.14
N THR A 87 12.19 8.60 26.08
CA THR A 87 13.29 7.61 26.13
C THR A 87 14.48 7.97 25.25
N ILE A 88 14.42 9.12 24.58
CA ILE A 88 15.47 9.65 23.72
C ILE A 88 16.77 9.87 24.52
N SER A 89 17.91 9.52 23.93
CA SER A 89 19.20 9.82 24.54
C SER A 89 19.38 11.34 24.65
N PRO A 90 19.71 11.86 25.84
CA PRO A 90 19.91 13.30 26.02
C PRO A 90 21.19 13.82 25.34
N ASP A 91 22.15 12.94 25.05
CA ASP A 91 23.44 13.29 24.44
C ASP A 91 23.91 12.21 23.45
N LEU A 92 25.06 12.43 22.84
CA LEU A 92 25.71 11.51 21.92
C LEU A 92 25.86 10.11 22.52
N THR A 93 25.47 9.11 21.73
CA THR A 93 25.71 7.70 21.99
C THR A 93 26.98 7.24 21.25
N LEU A 94 27.19 5.92 21.20
CA LEU A 94 28.34 5.29 20.55
C LEU A 94 28.21 5.26 19.02
N GLU A 95 29.16 4.59 18.36
CA GLU A 95 29.20 4.38 16.91
C GLU A 95 29.30 5.70 16.14
N ASP A 96 28.50 5.87 15.09
CA ASP A 96 28.63 6.98 14.14
C ASP A 96 27.85 8.23 14.57
N CYS A 97 27.19 8.19 15.73
CA CYS A 97 26.33 9.25 16.24
C CYS A 97 27.04 10.61 16.31
N GLY A 98 28.31 10.64 16.72
CA GLY A 98 29.10 11.86 16.80
C GLY A 98 29.32 12.51 15.45
N GLU A 99 29.72 11.72 14.46
CA GLU A 99 29.94 12.18 13.09
C GLU A 99 28.62 12.62 12.44
N LEU A 100 27.56 11.81 12.58
CA LEU A 100 26.23 12.09 12.03
C LEU A 100 25.63 13.38 12.60
N ALA A 101 25.82 13.65 13.90
CA ALA A 101 25.38 14.89 14.53
C ALA A 101 26.14 16.11 14.00
N VAL A 102 27.46 15.99 13.80
CA VAL A 102 28.28 17.06 13.21
C VAL A 102 27.89 17.30 11.74
N GLY A 103 27.70 16.23 10.95
CA GLY A 103 27.21 16.31 9.58
C GLY A 103 25.87 17.04 9.51
N SER A 104 24.94 16.72 10.41
CA SER A 104 23.64 17.40 10.51
C SER A 104 23.77 18.89 10.87
N MET A 105 24.66 19.24 11.80
CA MET A 105 24.87 20.62 12.25
C MET A 105 25.31 21.56 11.11
N TYR A 106 26.20 21.07 10.25
CA TYR A 106 26.79 21.84 9.15
C TYR A 106 26.11 21.61 7.80
N ALA A 107 25.09 20.74 7.72
CA ALA A 107 24.59 20.20 6.45
C ALA A 107 25.72 19.60 5.59
N GLY A 108 26.67 18.93 6.26
CA GLY A 108 27.83 18.28 5.65
C GLY A 108 27.54 16.88 5.13
N VAL A 109 28.57 16.19 4.66
CA VAL A 109 28.47 14.82 4.15
C VAL A 109 29.09 13.88 5.19
N PRO A 110 28.30 13.03 5.88
CA PRO A 110 28.82 11.98 6.74
C PRO A 110 29.54 10.88 5.93
N HIS A 111 30.06 9.88 6.61
CA HIS A 111 30.64 8.69 6.01
C HIS A 111 29.75 8.08 4.90
N PRO A 112 30.35 7.37 3.93
CA PRO A 112 29.60 6.78 2.82
C PRO A 112 28.42 5.91 3.28
N PRO A 113 27.23 6.04 2.66
CA PRO A 113 26.95 6.69 1.38
C PRO A 113 26.72 8.21 1.44
N GLY A 114 26.85 8.86 2.60
CA GLY A 114 26.74 10.31 2.75
C GLY A 114 25.33 10.86 2.96
N TYR A 115 24.30 10.01 2.92
CA TYR A 115 22.93 10.27 3.40
C TYR A 115 22.32 11.64 3.04
N PRO A 116 22.35 12.10 1.77
CA PRO A 116 22.08 13.49 1.41
C PRO A 116 20.69 13.99 1.82
N VAL A 117 19.64 13.18 1.66
CA VAL A 117 18.27 13.57 2.05
C VAL A 117 18.13 13.59 3.58
N TRP A 118 18.75 12.64 4.27
CA TRP A 118 18.74 12.59 5.73
C TRP A 118 19.46 13.79 6.33
N THR A 119 20.64 14.15 5.82
CA THR A 119 21.39 15.31 6.32
C THR A 119 20.57 16.60 6.19
N LEU A 120 19.89 16.82 5.07
CA LEU A 120 19.02 17.99 4.90
C LEU A 120 17.82 17.97 5.86
N TYR A 121 17.22 16.79 6.04
CA TYR A 121 16.11 16.58 6.97
C TYR A 121 16.51 16.85 8.43
N THR A 122 17.63 16.30 8.88
CA THR A 122 18.11 16.46 10.26
C THR A 122 18.69 17.85 10.51
N TRP A 123 19.35 18.45 9.53
CA TRP A 123 19.77 19.85 9.57
C TRP A 123 18.59 20.77 9.86
N LEU A 124 17.43 20.54 9.22
CA LEU A 124 16.23 21.32 9.49
C LEU A 124 15.82 21.23 10.97
N PHE A 125 15.88 20.04 11.58
CA PHE A 125 15.62 19.88 13.02
C PHE A 125 16.62 20.65 13.88
N THR A 126 17.90 20.69 13.50
CA THR A 126 18.90 21.49 14.25
C THR A 126 18.57 22.99 14.25
N LYS A 127 17.91 23.49 13.19
CA LYS A 127 17.52 24.90 13.04
C LYS A 127 16.15 25.21 13.64
N LEU A 128 15.18 24.31 13.48
CA LEU A 128 13.79 24.53 13.92
C LEU A 128 13.56 24.25 15.40
N VAL A 129 14.35 23.39 16.02
CA VAL A 129 14.20 23.00 17.43
C VAL A 129 15.22 23.77 18.27
N PRO A 130 14.85 24.84 19.00
CA PRO A 130 15.78 25.70 19.72
C PRO A 130 16.11 25.19 21.14
N ILE A 131 15.83 23.91 21.43
CA ILE A 131 16.00 23.31 22.75
C ILE A 131 17.09 22.24 22.74
N SER A 132 17.74 22.05 23.90
CA SER A 132 18.80 21.05 24.10
C SER A 132 20.02 21.19 23.16
N ASN A 133 20.93 20.23 23.23
CA ASN A 133 22.12 20.12 22.39
C ASN A 133 21.79 19.59 20.97
N ILE A 134 22.79 19.57 20.08
CA ILE A 134 22.61 19.12 18.69
C ILE A 134 22.25 17.64 18.61
N ALA A 135 22.88 16.79 19.43
CA ALA A 135 22.62 15.35 19.44
C ALA A 135 21.13 15.05 19.70
N PHE A 136 20.55 15.68 20.72
CA PHE A 136 19.12 15.59 21.03
C PHE A 136 18.25 16.04 19.86
N ARG A 137 18.56 17.18 19.23
CA ARG A 137 17.75 17.71 18.10
C ARG A 137 17.75 16.77 16.91
N VAL A 138 18.89 16.14 16.62
CA VAL A 138 19.01 15.17 15.54
C VAL A 138 18.30 13.86 15.92
N ALA A 139 18.50 13.35 17.14
CA ALA A 139 17.79 12.15 17.62
C ALA A 139 16.27 12.36 17.63
N LEU A 140 15.79 13.58 17.90
CA LEU A 140 14.36 13.91 17.84
C LEU A 140 13.81 13.78 16.41
N SER A 141 14.63 14.08 15.41
CA SER A 141 14.26 13.86 14.00
C SER A 141 14.10 12.36 13.69
N SER A 142 14.94 11.51 14.29
CA SER A 142 14.84 10.05 14.17
C SER A 142 13.58 9.52 14.87
N ALA A 143 13.28 10.01 16.08
CA ALA A 143 12.05 9.71 16.79
C ALA A 143 10.80 10.12 15.99
N PHE A 144 10.83 11.30 15.36
CA PHE A 144 9.73 11.81 14.56
C PHE A 144 9.49 10.96 13.30
N ALA A 145 10.54 10.64 12.54
CA ALA A 145 10.44 9.78 11.36
C ALA A 145 9.96 8.36 11.74
N ALA A 146 10.46 7.81 12.85
CA ALA A 146 10.02 6.51 13.35
C ALA A 146 8.54 6.51 13.73
N ALA A 147 8.07 7.52 14.46
CA ALA A 147 6.68 7.64 14.88
C ALA A 147 5.73 7.79 13.67
N LEU A 148 6.11 8.61 12.68
CA LEU A 148 5.36 8.73 11.43
C LEU A 148 5.30 7.41 10.66
N SER A 149 6.40 6.64 10.63
CA SER A 149 6.42 5.32 10.01
C SER A 149 5.42 4.37 10.66
N SER A 150 5.41 4.30 11.99
CA SER A 150 4.45 3.51 12.76
C SER A 150 3.01 3.94 12.50
N GLY A 151 2.76 5.26 12.44
CA GLY A 151 1.46 5.80 12.06
C GLY A 151 1.02 5.39 10.66
N LEU A 152 1.90 5.51 9.67
CA LEU A 152 1.61 5.14 8.28
C LEU A 152 1.32 3.63 8.16
N LEU A 153 2.05 2.79 8.89
CA LEU A 153 1.76 1.36 8.95
C LEU A 153 0.38 1.09 9.54
N ALA A 154 0.01 1.79 10.61
CA ALA A 154 -1.32 1.66 11.21
C ALA A 154 -2.43 2.06 10.24
N LEU A 155 -2.25 3.16 9.51
CA LEU A 155 -3.17 3.65 8.48
C LEU A 155 -3.31 2.67 7.32
N LEU A 156 -2.19 2.16 6.80
CA LEU A 156 -2.18 1.15 5.74
C LEU A 156 -2.89 -0.13 6.17
N THR A 157 -2.56 -0.63 7.36
CA THR A 157 -3.13 -1.87 7.89
C THR A 157 -4.62 -1.72 8.17
N CYS A 158 -5.05 -0.59 8.73
CA CYS A 158 -6.46 -0.27 8.95
C CYS A 158 -7.23 -0.29 7.62
N ARG A 159 -6.71 0.40 6.60
CA ARG A 159 -7.35 0.47 5.28
C ARG A 159 -7.36 -0.87 4.55
N ALA A 160 -6.25 -1.61 4.58
CA ALA A 160 -6.15 -2.93 3.96
C ALA A 160 -7.11 -3.93 4.62
N SER A 161 -7.13 -3.96 5.96
CA SER A 161 -8.01 -4.86 6.72
C SER A 161 -9.49 -4.59 6.44
N ALA A 162 -9.90 -3.32 6.35
CA ALA A 162 -11.28 -2.99 6.00
C ALA A 162 -11.67 -3.52 4.61
N ARG A 163 -10.79 -3.37 3.63
CA ARG A 163 -11.03 -3.92 2.29
C ARG A 163 -11.09 -5.44 2.28
N LEU A 164 -10.21 -6.10 3.03
CA LEU A 164 -10.24 -7.56 3.15
C LEU A 164 -11.59 -8.04 3.69
N VAL A 165 -12.09 -7.41 4.77
CA VAL A 165 -13.41 -7.72 5.35
C VAL A 165 -14.54 -7.56 4.32
N HIS A 166 -14.54 -6.45 3.56
CA HIS A 166 -15.58 -6.22 2.54
C HIS A 166 -15.48 -7.14 1.33
N SER A 167 -14.28 -7.67 1.03
CA SER A 167 -14.06 -8.53 -0.14
C SER A 167 -14.35 -10.01 0.09
N MET A 168 -14.38 -10.45 1.36
CA MET A 168 -14.58 -11.85 1.71
C MET A 168 -16.06 -12.14 1.91
N GLU A 169 -16.64 -12.98 1.05
CA GLU A 169 -18.07 -13.31 1.09
C GLU A 169 -18.51 -13.91 2.44
N TRP A 170 -17.68 -14.73 3.10
CA TRP A 170 -18.04 -15.30 4.42
C TRP A 170 -18.16 -14.23 5.50
N LEU A 171 -17.39 -13.14 5.40
CA LEU A 171 -17.44 -12.00 6.33
C LEU A 171 -18.56 -11.02 5.94
N GLY A 172 -19.30 -11.30 4.87
CA GLY A 172 -20.47 -10.54 4.46
C GLY A 172 -21.52 -10.51 5.57
N GLY A 173 -22.01 -9.32 5.88
CA GLY A 173 -23.05 -9.10 6.91
C GLY A 173 -22.53 -8.69 8.29
N VAL A 174 -21.21 -8.56 8.48
CA VAL A 174 -20.66 -7.92 9.69
C VAL A 174 -21.09 -6.44 9.73
N GLU A 175 -21.54 -5.99 10.90
CA GLU A 175 -21.93 -4.60 11.12
C GLU A 175 -20.75 -3.65 10.83
N GLU A 176 -20.99 -2.61 10.03
CA GLU A 176 -19.97 -1.61 9.65
C GLU A 176 -19.27 -0.98 10.87
N ARG A 177 -20.00 -0.79 11.96
CA ARG A 177 -19.44 -0.26 13.21
C ARG A 177 -18.43 -1.22 13.84
N LEU A 178 -18.69 -2.52 13.78
CA LEU A 178 -17.79 -3.54 14.29
C LEU A 178 -16.54 -3.66 13.39
N THR A 179 -16.72 -3.67 12.07
CA THR A 179 -15.62 -3.65 11.09
C THR A 179 -14.69 -2.46 11.33
N ASN A 180 -15.24 -1.28 11.53
CA ASN A 180 -14.47 -0.07 11.83
C ASN A 180 -13.67 -0.18 13.14
N ARG A 181 -14.25 -0.76 14.20
CA ARG A 181 -13.52 -1.00 15.46
C ARG A 181 -12.39 -2.01 15.30
N ILE A 182 -12.65 -3.14 14.64
CA ILE A 182 -11.64 -4.20 14.44
C ILE A 182 -10.48 -3.67 13.61
N THR A 183 -10.77 -2.96 12.52
CA THR A 183 -9.75 -2.42 11.61
C THR A 183 -8.93 -1.30 12.26
N LEU A 184 -9.55 -0.46 13.09
CA LEU A 184 -8.86 0.54 13.90
C LEU A 184 -7.88 -0.12 14.89
N VAL A 185 -8.36 -1.08 15.67
CA VAL A 185 -7.53 -1.79 16.65
C VAL A 185 -6.41 -2.55 15.96
N GLY A 186 -6.71 -3.30 14.90
CA GLY A 186 -5.71 -4.03 14.12
C GLY A 186 -4.65 -3.12 13.51
N GLY A 187 -5.06 -1.96 12.99
CA GLY A 187 -4.15 -0.93 12.50
C GLY A 187 -3.22 -0.41 13.61
N CYS A 188 -3.79 0.04 14.72
CA CYS A 188 -3.00 0.54 15.85
C CYS A 188 -2.02 -0.52 16.38
N VAL A 189 -2.46 -1.78 16.54
CA VAL A 189 -1.59 -2.87 17.00
C VAL A 189 -0.42 -3.07 16.03
N ALA A 190 -0.66 -3.13 14.72
CA ALA A 190 0.42 -3.31 13.74
C ALA A 190 1.45 -2.17 13.79
N GLY A 191 0.99 -0.92 13.85
CA GLY A 191 1.87 0.23 13.92
C GLY A 191 2.64 0.34 15.25
N LEU A 192 1.99 0.03 16.37
CA LEU A 192 2.63 -0.01 17.69
C LEU A 192 3.64 -1.16 17.80
N MET A 193 3.35 -2.32 17.20
CA MET A 193 4.31 -3.44 17.12
C MET A 193 5.57 -3.06 16.35
N LEU A 194 5.43 -2.34 15.23
CA LEU A 194 6.61 -1.79 14.55
C LEU A 194 7.33 -0.79 15.46
N GLY A 195 6.60 0.17 16.03
CA GLY A 195 7.19 1.27 16.81
C GLY A 195 7.96 0.80 18.05
N PHE A 196 7.37 -0.11 18.82
CA PHE A 196 7.99 -0.64 20.04
C PHE A 196 8.77 -1.94 19.81
N SER A 197 9.03 -2.33 18.55
CA SER A 197 9.99 -3.39 18.27
C SER A 197 11.40 -2.95 18.72
N GLY A 198 12.20 -3.87 19.25
CA GLY A 198 13.54 -3.55 19.74
C GLY A 198 14.45 -2.94 18.67
N PHE A 199 14.28 -3.36 17.41
CA PHE A 199 15.00 -2.77 16.28
C PHE A 199 14.55 -1.33 16.05
N MET A 200 13.26 -1.07 15.80
CA MET A 200 12.78 0.29 15.51
C MET A 200 13.04 1.25 16.68
N TRP A 201 12.77 0.81 17.90
CA TRP A 201 12.90 1.65 19.08
C TRP A 201 14.36 2.02 19.34
N SER A 202 15.31 1.06 19.25
CA SER A 202 16.74 1.37 19.42
C SER A 202 17.24 2.43 18.45
N GLN A 203 16.74 2.45 17.21
CA GLN A 203 17.11 3.44 16.20
C GLN A 203 16.33 4.76 16.31
N ALA A 204 15.17 4.76 16.97
CA ALA A 204 14.33 5.94 17.14
C ALA A 204 14.80 6.88 18.25
N VAL A 205 15.57 6.39 19.22
CA VAL A 205 15.99 7.14 20.41
C VAL A 205 17.42 7.68 20.35
N ILE A 206 18.12 7.47 19.24
CA ILE A 206 19.51 7.89 19.03
C ILE A 206 19.67 8.65 17.70
N VAL A 207 20.86 9.18 17.47
CA VAL A 207 21.23 9.89 16.23
C VAL A 207 21.49 8.87 15.13
N GLU A 208 20.45 8.50 14.39
CA GLU A 208 20.55 7.46 13.37
C GLU A 208 19.75 7.71 12.09
N VAL A 209 20.22 7.07 11.01
CA VAL A 209 19.72 7.26 9.63
C VAL A 209 18.53 6.37 9.28
N TYR A 210 18.42 5.20 9.93
CA TYR A 210 17.52 4.13 9.51
C TYR A 210 16.03 4.49 9.59
N THR A 211 15.62 5.29 10.56
CA THR A 211 14.21 5.66 10.77
C THR A 211 13.64 6.47 9.62
N LEU A 212 14.46 7.30 8.97
CA LEU A 212 14.05 8.02 7.77
C LEU A 212 13.86 7.06 6.57
N SER A 213 14.68 6.02 6.47
CA SER A 213 14.51 4.98 5.45
C SER A 213 13.19 4.22 5.60
N VAL A 214 12.82 3.89 6.85
CA VAL A 214 11.54 3.23 7.13
C VAL A 214 10.38 4.19 6.81
N PHE A 215 10.51 5.46 7.14
CA PHE A 215 9.49 6.47 6.83
C PHE A 215 9.28 6.62 5.33
N SER A 216 10.36 6.77 4.56
CA SER A 216 10.28 6.86 3.10
C SER A 216 9.70 5.59 2.50
N LEU A 217 10.04 4.41 3.02
CA LEU A 217 9.48 3.14 2.56
C LEU A 217 7.97 3.05 2.87
N MET A 218 7.51 3.52 4.03
CA MET A 218 6.07 3.62 4.31
C MET A 218 5.37 4.59 3.34
N GLY A 219 6.03 5.67 2.94
CA GLY A 219 5.58 6.56 1.86
C GLY A 219 5.42 5.85 0.51
N VAL A 220 6.40 5.02 0.12
CA VAL A 220 6.33 4.14 -1.07
C VAL A 220 5.10 3.25 -0.98
N LEU A 221 4.91 2.52 0.13
CA LEU A 221 3.79 1.59 0.30
C LEU A 221 2.44 2.29 0.26
N CYS A 222 2.31 3.48 0.88
CA CYS A 222 1.09 4.29 0.84
C CYS A 222 0.72 4.73 -0.58
N CYS A 223 1.70 5.26 -1.32
CA CYS A 223 1.48 5.74 -2.68
C CYS A 223 1.19 4.58 -3.64
N LEU A 224 1.94 3.48 -3.51
CA LEU A 224 1.78 2.29 -4.33
C LEU A 224 0.42 1.65 -4.09
N TYR A 225 0.03 1.46 -2.84
CA TYR A 225 -1.29 0.91 -2.51
C TYR A 225 -2.41 1.83 -2.97
N ARG A 226 -2.24 3.16 -2.90
CA ARG A 226 -3.22 4.09 -3.48
C ARG A 226 -3.31 3.93 -5.00
N TRP A 227 -2.18 3.77 -5.68
CA TRP A 227 -2.14 3.62 -7.13
C TRP A 227 -2.76 2.29 -7.60
N THR A 228 -2.56 1.17 -6.89
CA THR A 228 -3.15 -0.12 -7.30
C THR A 228 -4.66 -0.11 -7.36
N GLN A 229 -5.32 0.77 -6.61
CA GLN A 229 -6.78 0.88 -6.61
C GLN A 229 -7.32 1.77 -7.74
N ASP A 230 -6.47 2.56 -8.38
CA ASP A 230 -6.81 3.37 -9.55
C ASP A 230 -5.56 3.59 -10.40
N THR A 231 -5.26 2.61 -11.25
CA THR A 231 -4.03 2.57 -12.05
C THR A 231 -4.00 3.66 -13.12
N THR A 232 -5.13 4.30 -13.42
CA THR A 232 -5.21 5.43 -14.36
C THR A 232 -4.57 6.71 -13.80
N ARG A 233 -4.55 6.86 -12.46
CA ARG A 233 -3.97 8.04 -11.79
C ARG A 233 -2.48 7.86 -11.54
N MET A 234 -1.69 7.98 -12.60
CA MET A 234 -0.23 7.79 -12.60
C MET A 234 0.53 8.67 -11.61
N ARG A 235 -0.04 9.81 -11.18
CA ARG A 235 0.57 10.67 -10.15
C ARG A 235 0.98 9.91 -8.89
N TYR A 236 0.20 8.93 -8.46
CA TYR A 236 0.50 8.15 -7.26
C TYR A 236 1.68 7.20 -7.49
N LEU A 237 1.81 6.64 -8.70
CA LEU A 237 2.98 5.85 -9.08
C LEU A 237 4.24 6.71 -9.18
N TYR A 238 4.14 7.95 -9.68
CA TYR A 238 5.26 8.89 -9.67
C TYR A 238 5.69 9.23 -8.24
N TRP A 239 4.74 9.45 -7.33
CA TRP A 239 5.05 9.62 -5.91
C TRP A 239 5.70 8.38 -5.30
N THR A 240 5.26 7.17 -5.67
CA THR A 240 5.92 5.92 -5.26
C THR A 240 7.40 5.91 -5.66
N PHE A 241 7.72 6.23 -6.91
CA PHE A 241 9.11 6.25 -7.38
C PHE A 241 9.93 7.40 -6.78
N PHE A 242 9.31 8.56 -6.52
CA PHE A 242 9.95 9.65 -5.81
C PHE A 242 10.37 9.24 -4.38
N TRP A 243 9.45 8.66 -3.62
CA TRP A 243 9.75 8.13 -2.29
C TRP A 243 10.77 7.00 -2.33
N PHE A 244 10.72 6.15 -3.36
CA PHE A 244 11.69 5.07 -3.53
C PHE A 244 13.09 5.61 -3.84
N GLY A 245 13.20 6.68 -4.63
CA GLY A 245 14.45 7.40 -4.83
C GLY A 245 15.04 7.94 -3.52
N ILE A 246 14.21 8.50 -2.64
CA ILE A 246 14.62 8.92 -1.29
C ILE A 246 15.15 7.72 -0.49
N CYS A 247 14.47 6.56 -0.54
CA CYS A 247 14.94 5.34 0.12
C CYS A 247 16.35 4.96 -0.32
N LEU A 248 16.62 4.98 -1.64
CA LEU A 248 17.93 4.60 -2.19
C LEU A 248 19.04 5.60 -1.84
N CYS A 249 18.69 6.88 -1.64
CA CYS A 249 19.64 7.89 -1.17
C CYS A 249 20.05 7.70 0.30
N ASN A 250 19.22 7.03 1.11
CA ASN A 250 19.47 6.84 2.52
C ASN A 250 20.01 5.44 2.85
N HIS A 251 19.49 4.40 2.19
CA HIS A 251 19.91 3.01 2.42
C HIS A 251 19.88 2.20 1.12
N GLN A 252 21.05 2.03 0.49
CA GLN A 252 21.18 1.44 -0.85
C GLN A 252 20.64 0.00 -0.94
N THR A 253 20.69 -0.78 0.16
CA THR A 253 20.16 -2.16 0.15
C THR A 253 18.64 -2.24 -0.03
N LEU A 254 17.91 -1.12 0.14
CA LEU A 254 16.48 -1.06 -0.18
C LEU A 254 16.19 -1.21 -1.68
N ILE A 255 17.21 -1.28 -2.53
CA ILE A 255 17.09 -1.72 -3.93
C ILE A 255 16.35 -3.06 -4.05
N VAL A 256 16.45 -3.95 -3.05
CA VAL A 256 15.71 -5.22 -3.03
C VAL A 256 14.20 -5.02 -3.02
N ALA A 257 13.71 -3.91 -2.45
CA ALA A 257 12.29 -3.58 -2.47
C ALA A 257 11.76 -3.30 -3.90
N ALA A 258 12.63 -2.99 -4.88
CA ALA A 258 12.25 -2.81 -6.28
C ALA A 258 11.50 -4.05 -6.81
N MET A 259 11.96 -5.26 -6.48
CA MET A 259 11.28 -6.50 -6.85
C MET A 259 9.84 -6.56 -6.34
N GLY A 260 9.64 -6.21 -5.06
CA GLY A 260 8.30 -6.19 -4.46
C GLY A 260 7.41 -5.13 -5.10
N ILE A 261 7.94 -3.93 -5.32
CA ILE A 261 7.23 -2.82 -5.98
C ILE A 261 6.81 -3.22 -7.39
N GLU A 262 7.72 -3.75 -8.21
CA GLU A 262 7.44 -4.17 -9.58
C GLU A 262 6.48 -5.36 -9.65
N THR A 263 6.56 -6.29 -8.69
CA THR A 263 5.62 -7.40 -8.59
C THR A 263 4.21 -6.90 -8.29
N VAL A 264 4.05 -5.91 -7.40
CA VAL A 264 2.75 -5.27 -7.15
C VAL A 264 2.26 -4.52 -8.39
N ILE A 265 3.15 -3.83 -9.11
CA ILE A 265 2.82 -3.17 -10.38
C ILE A 265 2.38 -4.19 -11.43
N LEU A 266 3.03 -5.34 -11.49
CA LEU A 266 2.69 -6.44 -12.39
C LEU A 266 1.30 -6.99 -12.09
N PHE A 267 0.94 -7.20 -10.82
CA PHE A 267 -0.40 -7.67 -10.49
C PHE A 267 -1.48 -6.61 -10.73
N ALA A 268 -1.19 -5.33 -10.46
CA ALA A 268 -2.16 -4.26 -10.66
C ALA A 268 -2.33 -3.86 -12.14
N HIS A 269 -1.24 -3.91 -12.92
CA HIS A 269 -1.22 -3.54 -14.34
C HIS A 269 -0.20 -4.39 -15.12
N PRO A 270 -0.56 -5.62 -15.55
CA PRO A 270 0.37 -6.63 -16.08
C PRO A 270 1.29 -6.17 -17.20
N ARG A 271 0.76 -5.39 -18.17
CA ARG A 271 1.57 -4.85 -19.27
C ARG A 271 2.64 -3.89 -18.77
N LEU A 272 2.30 -3.05 -17.79
CA LEU A 272 3.22 -2.04 -17.26
C LEU A 272 4.29 -2.70 -16.39
N GLY A 273 3.90 -3.64 -15.53
CA GLY A 273 4.87 -4.42 -14.74
C GLY A 273 5.83 -5.21 -15.61
N ARG A 274 5.35 -5.91 -16.65
CA ARG A 274 6.21 -6.60 -17.63
C ARG A 274 7.24 -5.65 -18.24
N ASN A 275 6.82 -4.44 -18.60
CA ASN A 275 7.72 -3.44 -19.18
C ASN A 275 8.78 -2.96 -18.19
N PHE A 276 8.42 -2.72 -16.92
CA PHE A 276 9.40 -2.40 -15.87
C PHE A 276 10.44 -3.51 -15.70
N PHE A 277 9.99 -4.75 -15.55
CA PHE A 277 10.88 -5.91 -15.46
C PHE A 277 11.79 -6.01 -16.69
N THR A 278 11.25 -5.78 -17.89
CA THR A 278 12.02 -5.82 -19.14
C THR A 278 13.09 -4.73 -19.19
N VAL A 279 12.73 -3.49 -18.84
CA VAL A 279 13.68 -2.37 -18.81
C VAL A 279 14.77 -2.62 -17.78
N ASN A 280 14.43 -3.10 -16.59
CA ASN A 280 15.42 -3.40 -15.56
C ASN A 280 16.32 -4.57 -15.92
N ALA A 281 15.80 -5.60 -16.61
CA ALA A 281 16.62 -6.67 -17.17
C ALA A 281 17.61 -6.13 -18.22
N LEU A 282 17.18 -5.23 -19.10
CA LEU A 282 18.05 -4.60 -20.10
C LEU A 282 19.11 -3.71 -19.44
N VAL A 283 18.74 -2.89 -18.46
CA VAL A 283 19.68 -2.06 -17.69
C VAL A 283 20.71 -2.94 -16.99
N TYR A 284 20.28 -4.03 -16.36
CA TYR A 284 21.19 -4.99 -15.73
C TYR A 284 22.18 -5.59 -16.74
N LEU A 285 21.71 -6.03 -17.92
CA LEU A 285 22.59 -6.55 -18.97
C LEU A 285 23.58 -5.50 -19.49
N LEU A 286 23.15 -4.25 -19.65
CA LEU A 286 24.03 -3.15 -20.05
C LEU A 286 25.11 -2.88 -19.01
N VAL A 287 24.74 -2.88 -17.71
CA VAL A 287 25.70 -2.73 -16.62
C VAL A 287 26.67 -3.91 -16.56
N LEU A 288 26.20 -5.15 -16.78
CA LEU A 288 27.08 -6.32 -16.88
C LEU A 288 28.11 -6.18 -18.00
N VAL A 289 27.68 -5.73 -19.19
CA VAL A 289 28.60 -5.46 -20.31
C VAL A 289 29.60 -4.36 -19.92
N ALA A 290 29.14 -3.29 -19.29
CA ALA A 290 30.02 -2.21 -18.82
C ALA A 290 31.05 -2.71 -17.78
N MET A 291 30.65 -3.62 -16.88
CA MET A 291 31.57 -4.25 -15.92
C MET A 291 32.61 -5.13 -16.62
N VAL A 292 32.19 -5.94 -17.60
CA VAL A 292 33.10 -6.84 -18.35
C VAL A 292 34.12 -6.05 -19.18
N VAL A 293 33.71 -4.92 -19.77
CA VAL A 293 34.60 -4.05 -20.57
C VAL A 293 35.46 -3.14 -19.68
N GLY A 294 35.26 -3.15 -18.36
CA GLY A 294 36.00 -2.30 -17.42
C GLY A 294 35.57 -0.82 -17.46
N ALA A 295 34.40 -0.52 -18.01
CA ALA A 295 33.84 0.83 -18.04
C ALA A 295 33.24 1.27 -16.68
N THR A 296 32.96 0.32 -15.79
CA THR A 296 32.48 0.60 -14.42
C THR A 296 32.97 -0.46 -13.44
N GLU A 297 33.27 -0.03 -12.22
CA GLU A 297 33.62 -0.88 -11.08
C GLU A 297 32.52 -0.88 -10.01
N LEU A 298 31.27 -0.73 -10.44
CA LEU A 298 30.12 -0.62 -9.53
C LEU A 298 30.08 -1.80 -8.53
N PHE A 299 30.11 -1.48 -7.24
CA PHE A 299 30.12 -2.43 -6.12
C PHE A 299 31.34 -3.36 -6.02
N SER A 300 32.44 -3.11 -6.76
CA SER A 300 33.66 -3.94 -6.69
C SER A 300 34.24 -4.07 -5.27
N GLN A 301 34.08 -3.02 -4.46
CA GLN A 301 34.53 -2.96 -3.07
C GLN A 301 33.46 -3.36 -2.04
N ASN A 302 32.26 -3.76 -2.48
CA ASN A 302 31.14 -4.12 -1.60
C ASN A 302 30.49 -5.43 -2.07
N ALA A 303 31.10 -6.55 -1.67
CA ALA A 303 30.65 -7.88 -2.04
C ALA A 303 29.16 -8.16 -1.72
N PRO A 304 28.62 -7.80 -0.53
CA PRO A 304 27.19 -7.95 -0.27
C PRO A 304 26.30 -7.22 -1.29
N MET A 305 26.63 -5.96 -1.61
CA MET A 305 25.86 -5.19 -2.58
C MET A 305 25.98 -5.75 -3.99
N GLN A 306 27.17 -6.24 -4.37
CA GLN A 306 27.40 -6.90 -5.64
C GLN A 306 26.55 -8.17 -5.78
N VAL A 307 26.46 -8.99 -4.72
CA VAL A 307 25.60 -10.19 -4.69
C VAL A 307 24.13 -9.80 -4.86
N LEU A 308 23.66 -8.81 -4.10
CA LEU A 308 22.28 -8.32 -4.21
C LEU A 308 21.97 -7.82 -5.63
N PHE A 309 22.88 -7.06 -6.22
CA PHE A 309 22.76 -6.57 -7.59
C PHE A 309 22.59 -7.71 -8.61
N HIS A 310 23.42 -8.74 -8.55
CA HIS A 310 23.31 -9.90 -9.44
C HIS A 310 22.05 -10.73 -9.19
N MET A 311 21.68 -10.96 -7.93
CA MET A 311 20.44 -11.68 -7.60
C MET A 311 19.20 -10.96 -8.15
N LEU A 312 19.14 -9.64 -8.01
CA LEU A 312 18.05 -8.83 -8.56
C LEU A 312 18.03 -8.87 -10.09
N GLY A 313 19.19 -8.67 -10.72
CA GLY A 313 19.33 -8.71 -12.16
C GLY A 313 18.89 -10.02 -12.80
N VAL A 314 19.32 -11.15 -12.23
CA VAL A 314 18.89 -12.49 -12.67
C VAL A 314 17.39 -12.68 -12.48
N SER A 315 16.84 -12.20 -11.36
CA SER A 315 15.39 -12.27 -11.09
C SER A 315 14.58 -11.46 -12.12
N PHE A 316 15.05 -10.26 -12.49
CA PHE A 316 14.44 -9.45 -13.55
C PHE A 316 14.45 -10.16 -14.90
N ILE A 317 15.56 -10.80 -15.28
CA ILE A 317 15.65 -11.57 -16.53
C ILE A 317 14.67 -12.74 -16.51
N ALA A 318 14.63 -13.50 -15.42
CA ALA A 318 13.76 -14.68 -15.29
C ALA A 318 12.28 -14.30 -15.40
N ILE A 319 11.83 -13.28 -14.66
CA ILE A 319 10.44 -12.80 -14.69
C ILE A 319 10.10 -12.22 -16.05
N THR A 320 11.00 -11.43 -16.64
CA THR A 320 10.82 -10.87 -18.00
C THR A 320 10.60 -11.99 -19.02
N GLY A 321 11.46 -13.00 -19.03
CA GLY A 321 11.34 -14.15 -19.93
C GLY A 321 10.00 -14.88 -19.77
N LEU A 322 9.60 -15.16 -18.52
CA LEU A 322 8.32 -15.79 -18.22
C LEU A 322 7.14 -14.96 -18.74
N MET A 323 7.13 -13.65 -18.47
CA MET A 323 6.02 -12.76 -18.85
C MET A 323 5.89 -12.59 -20.37
N TRP A 324 7.01 -12.56 -21.10
CA TRP A 324 6.98 -12.53 -22.56
C TRP A 324 6.50 -13.86 -23.16
N VAL A 325 6.89 -15.00 -22.59
CA VAL A 325 6.34 -16.31 -23.00
C VAL A 325 4.82 -16.35 -22.79
N VAL A 326 4.33 -15.89 -21.64
CA VAL A 326 2.88 -15.78 -21.37
C VAL A 326 2.20 -14.84 -22.38
N THR A 327 2.80 -13.71 -22.71
CA THR A 327 2.23 -12.78 -23.71
C THR A 327 2.14 -13.44 -25.10
N ILE A 328 3.22 -14.07 -25.56
CA ILE A 328 3.28 -14.70 -26.89
C ILE A 328 2.29 -15.86 -27.00
N THR A 329 2.14 -16.64 -25.94
CA THR A 329 1.16 -17.74 -25.89
C THR A 329 -0.28 -17.24 -25.93
N GLN A 330 -0.58 -16.10 -25.30
CA GLN A 330 -1.90 -15.46 -25.36
C GLN A 330 -2.22 -14.90 -26.75
N ASP A 331 -1.22 -14.40 -27.48
CA ASP A 331 -1.38 -13.85 -28.84
C ASP A 331 -1.45 -14.92 -29.95
N GLY A 332 -1.68 -16.19 -29.60
CA GLY A 332 -1.79 -17.28 -30.57
C GLY A 332 -0.43 -17.79 -31.09
N GLY A 333 0.64 -17.57 -30.33
CA GLY A 333 2.00 -17.96 -30.67
C GLY A 333 2.75 -16.93 -31.52
N TRP A 334 3.95 -17.29 -31.95
CA TRP A 334 4.86 -16.40 -32.69
C TRP A 334 4.27 -15.85 -34.00
N GLY A 335 3.25 -16.49 -34.58
CA GLY A 335 2.59 -16.03 -35.80
C GLY A 335 1.62 -14.85 -35.62
N GLY A 336 1.11 -14.62 -34.40
CA GLY A 336 0.21 -13.50 -34.08
C GLY A 336 0.89 -12.34 -33.35
N PHE A 337 2.13 -12.54 -32.88
CA PHE A 337 2.87 -11.58 -32.08
C PHE A 337 3.50 -10.47 -32.94
N ASN A 338 3.16 -9.21 -32.66
CA ASN A 338 3.77 -8.04 -33.30
C ASN A 338 4.53 -7.20 -32.26
N PRO A 339 5.87 -7.29 -32.18
CA PRO A 339 6.66 -6.57 -31.17
C PRO A 339 6.57 -5.05 -31.34
N VAL A 340 6.42 -4.55 -32.57
CA VAL A 340 6.32 -3.11 -32.84
C VAL A 340 5.01 -2.54 -32.31
N ARG A 341 3.91 -3.29 -32.42
CA ARG A 341 2.63 -2.93 -31.82
C ARG A 341 2.73 -2.89 -30.30
N GLU A 342 3.34 -3.90 -29.71
CA GLU A 342 3.43 -4.03 -28.25
C GLU A 342 4.30 -2.93 -27.63
N ILE A 343 5.41 -2.56 -28.27
CA ILE A 343 6.24 -1.42 -27.87
C ILE A 343 5.49 -0.10 -28.05
N ARG A 344 4.78 0.09 -29.17
CA ARG A 344 3.99 1.30 -29.42
C ARG A 344 2.87 1.47 -28.40
N ASP A 345 2.16 0.40 -28.07
CA ASP A 345 1.07 0.46 -27.09
C ASP A 345 1.59 0.62 -25.66
N SER A 346 2.80 0.10 -25.37
CA SER A 346 3.50 0.35 -24.12
C SER A 346 3.89 1.83 -23.92
N LEU A 347 4.32 2.50 -25.00
CA LEU A 347 4.66 3.93 -24.97
C LEU A 347 3.45 4.85 -24.78
N LYS A 348 2.22 4.37 -25.02
CA LYS A 348 0.99 5.15 -24.77
C LYS A 348 0.53 5.11 -23.31
N VAL A 349 1.10 4.21 -22.50
CA VAL A 349 0.77 4.05 -21.06
C VAL A 349 1.57 5.02 -20.19
N ILE A 350 2.69 5.53 -20.72
CA ILE A 350 3.50 6.61 -20.14
C ILE A 350 2.94 7.94 -20.65
#